data_AF-A0A357WWL1-F1
#
_entry.id   AF-A0A357WWL1-F1
#
_cell.length_a   1.000
_cell.length_b   1.000
_cell.length_c   1.000
_cell.angle_alpha   90.00
_cell.angle_beta   90.00
_cell.angle_gamma   90.00
#
_symmetry.space_group_name_H-M   'P 1'
#
loop_
_entity.id
_entity.type
_entity.pdbx_description
1 polymer ?
#
loop_
_entity_poly.entity_id
_entity_poly.type
_entity_poly.pdbx_seq_one_letter_code
_entity_poly.pdbx_strand_id
1 'polypeptide(L)' 'GPGRGSGAASLCAYCIGITGIDPIKYNLLFERFLNPERVSMPDFD' A
#
# COMPACT_ATOMS: atom_id res chain seq x y z
N GLY A 1 -6.78 -3.50 -12.53
CA GLY A 1 -7.05 -2.09 -12.15
C GLY A 1 -5.86 -1.58 -11.34
N PRO A 2 -5.64 -0.25 -11.21
CA PRO A 2 -4.41 0.39 -10.70
C PRO A 2 -4.05 0.16 -9.21
N GLY A 3 -4.48 -0.96 -8.62
CA GLY A 3 -4.41 -1.28 -7.20
C GLY A 3 -5.82 -1.32 -6.59
N ARG A 4 -6.13 -2.34 -5.80
CA ARG A 4 -7.34 -2.41 -4.96
C ARG A 4 -6.91 -2.63 -3.51
N GLY A 5 -7.79 -2.27 -2.57
CA GLY A 5 -7.50 -2.41 -1.15
C GLY A 5 -6.43 -1.45 -0.61
N SER A 6 -5.91 -1.75 0.58
CA SER A 6 -4.94 -0.91 1.29
C SER A 6 -3.53 -0.98 0.67
N GLY A 7 -3.23 -1.98 -0.15
CA GLY A 7 -1.92 -2.16 -0.81
C GLY A 7 -1.45 -0.96 -1.65
N ALA A 8 -2.38 -0.14 -2.16
CA ALA A 8 -2.08 1.11 -2.88
C ALA A 8 -1.31 2.15 -2.04
N ALA A 9 -1.35 2.06 -0.71
CA ALA A 9 -0.62 2.95 0.18
C ALA A 9 0.87 2.57 0.34
N SER A 10 1.31 1.44 -0.22
CA SER A 10 2.70 1.00 -0.15
C SER A 10 3.56 1.68 -1.22
N LEU A 11 4.52 2.51 -0.77
CA LEU A 11 5.51 3.12 -1.65
C LEU A 11 6.36 2.05 -2.34
N CYS A 12 6.73 0.98 -1.63
CA CYS A 12 7.45 -0.15 -2.21
C CYS A 12 6.67 -0.77 -3.36
N ALA A 13 5.35 -0.98 -3.19
CA ALA A 13 4.49 -1.53 -4.22
C ALA A 13 4.37 -0.62 -5.45
N TYR A 14 4.37 0.70 -5.25
CA TYR A 14 4.43 1.69 -6.33
C TYR A 14 5.77 1.63 -7.08
N CYS A 15 6.89 1.64 -6.36
CA CYS A 15 8.24 1.63 -6.95
C CYS A 15 8.54 0.37 -7.78
N ILE A 16 7.95 -0.78 -7.42
CA ILE A 16 8.12 -2.04 -8.16
C ILE A 16 6.98 -2.31 -9.18
N GLY A 17 6.08 -1.34 -9.36
CA GLY A 17 5.05 -1.38 -10.41
C GLY A 17 3.84 -2.28 -10.11
N ILE A 18 3.65 -2.71 -8.86
CA ILE A 18 2.43 -3.44 -8.44
C ILE A 18 1.23 -2.51 -8.39
N THR A 19 1.42 -1.27 -7.91
CA THR A 19 0.36 -0.26 -7.84
C THR A 19 0.62 0.86 -8.84
N GLY A 20 -0.45 1.43 -9.40
CA GLY A 20 -0.36 2.51 -10.40
C GLY A 20 -0.56 3.90 -9.81
N ILE A 21 -0.65 4.02 -8.49
CA ILE A 21 -0.99 5.24 -7.76
C ILE A 21 0.21 5.62 -6.89
N ASP A 22 0.66 6.87 -7.02
CA ASP A 22 1.70 7.46 -6.17
C ASP A 22 1.13 7.75 -4.76
N PRO A 23 1.52 7.00 -3.71
CA PRO A 23 0.95 7.18 -2.38
C PRO A 23 1.35 8.51 -1.73
N ILE A 24 2.48 9.13 -2.12
CA ILE A 24 2.93 10.43 -1.58
C ILE A 24 2.03 11.54 -2.13
N LYS A 25 1.78 11.54 -3.45
CA LYS A 25 0.91 12.53 -4.10
C LYS A 25 -0.49 12.59 -3.49
N TYR A 26 -1.01 11.45 -3.07
CA TYR A 26 -2.36 11.33 -2.50
C TYR A 26 -2.37 11.21 -0.98
N ASN A 27 -1.24 11.37 -0.31
CA ASN A 27 -1.08 11.28 1.14
C ASN A 27 -1.71 9.99 1.73
N LEU A 28 -1.46 8.85 1.06
CA LEU A 28 -1.91 7.54 1.50
C LEU A 28 -1.00 7.02 2.61
N LEU A 29 -1.62 6.54 3.69
CA LEU A 29 -0.91 6.08 4.88
C LEU A 29 -0.56 4.60 4.78
N PHE A 30 0.73 4.27 4.86
CA PHE A 30 1.22 2.89 4.80
C PHE A 30 0.70 2.03 5.96
N GLU A 31 0.49 2.62 7.13
CA GLU A 31 0.03 1.95 8.35
C GLU A 31 -1.38 1.38 8.21
N ARG A 32 -2.18 1.89 7.26
CA ARG A 32 -3.48 1.31 6.91
C ARG A 32 -3.36 -0.02 6.16
N PHE A 33 -2.23 -0.25 5.51
CA PHE A 33 -1.89 -1.50 4.85
C PHE A 33 -1.19 -2.46 5.82
N LEU A 34 -0.16 -1.98 6.52
CA LEU A 34 0.60 -2.78 7.47
C LEU A 34 0.81 -2.01 8.77
N ASN A 35 0.11 -2.41 9.82
CA ASN A 35 0.25 -1.79 11.14
C ASN A 35 1.51 -2.33 11.85
N PRO A 36 2.49 -1.47 12.23
CA PRO A 36 3.71 -1.91 12.91
C PRO A 36 3.47 -2.52 14.30
N GLU A 37 2.38 -2.18 14.97
CA GLU A 37 2.01 -2.74 16.29
C GLU A 37 1.34 -4.12 16.19
N ARG A 38 0.91 -4.52 14.98
CA ARG A 38 0.22 -5.79 14.73
C ARG A 38 0.97 -6.61 13.69
N VAL A 39 1.76 -7.57 14.16
CA VAL A 39 2.43 -8.54 13.28
C VAL A 39 1.39 -9.57 12.79
N SER A 40 0.80 -9.28 11.64
CA SER A 40 -0.06 -10.17 10.88
C SER A 40 0.30 -10.08 9.42
N MET A 41 0.26 -11.20 8.69
CA MET A 41 0.44 -11.17 7.24
C MET A 41 -0.61 -10.24 6.62
N PRO A 42 -0.21 -9.17 5.91
CA PRO A 42 -1.14 -8.29 5.24
C PRO A 42 -1.71 -9.01 4.02
N ASP A 43 -2.98 -8.75 3.71
CA ASP A 43 -3.59 -9.22 2.48
C ASP A 43 -3.37 -8.17 1.37
N PHE A 44 -2.97 -8.63 0.18
CA PHE A 44 -2.64 -7.77 -0.95
C PHE A 44 -3.44 -8.23 -2.17
N ASP A 45 -4.58 -7.56 -2.40
CA ASP A 45 -5.53 -7.83 -3.50
C ASP A 45 -5.17 -7.12 -4.83
#